data_AF-A0A010ZQU1-F1
#
_entry.id   AF-A0A010ZQU1-F1
#
_cell.length_a   1.000
_cell.length_b   1.000
_cell.length_c   1.000
_cell.angle_alpha   90.00
_cell.angle_beta   90.00
_cell.angle_gamma   90.00
#
_symmetry.space_group_name_H-M   'P 1'
#
loop_
_entity.id
_entity.type
_entity.pdbx_description
1 polymer ?
#
loop_
_entity_poly.entity_id
_entity_poly.type
_entity_poly.pdbx_seq_one_letter_code
_entity_poly.pdbx_strand_id
1 'polypeptide(L)' 'MTPPRKPTLEELRVDVDAQSWQRSGTGRGVIEVAFVDALEERWVLMRVAGDPDGRVLVYSRFEWECFVDGVRKGEFDDAV' A
#
# COMPACT_ATOMS: atom_id res chain seq x y z
N MET A 1 -5.68 11.61 -22.64
CA MET A 1 -4.43 11.50 -21.85
C MET A 1 -4.45 10.15 -21.17
N THR A 2 -3.50 9.26 -21.49
CA THR A 2 -3.35 7.99 -20.78
C THR A 2 -2.72 8.30 -19.42
N PRO A 3 -3.30 7.86 -18.29
CA PRO A 3 -2.64 8.03 -17.00
C PRO A 3 -1.28 7.33 -17.06
N PRO A 4 -0.23 7.91 -16.43
CA PRO A 4 1.07 7.27 -16.40
C PRO A 4 0.93 5.85 -15.82
N ARG A 5 1.61 4.89 -16.44
CA ARG A 5 1.62 3.50 -15.98
C ARG A 5 2.20 3.46 -14.57
N LYS A 6 1.49 2.81 -13.66
CA LYS A 6 1.95 2.55 -12.30
C LYS A 6 3.20 1.66 -12.32
N PRO A 7 4.27 2.04 -11.60
CA PRO A 7 5.45 1.20 -11.49
C PRO A 7 5.14 -0.07 -10.71
N THR A 8 5.79 -1.14 -11.10
CA THR A 8 5.88 -2.38 -10.31
C THR A 8 6.82 -2.18 -9.13
N LEU A 9 6.70 -3.05 -8.14
CA LEU A 9 7.61 -3.07 -6.99
C LEU A 9 9.09 -3.23 -7.41
N GLU A 10 9.35 -4.06 -8.42
CA GLU A 10 10.69 -4.28 -8.96
C GLU A 10 11.26 -2.99 -9.59
N GLU A 11 10.44 -2.26 -10.33
CA GLU A 11 10.83 -0.98 -10.94
C GLU A 11 11.12 0.10 -9.89
N LEU A 12 10.43 0.07 -8.75
CA LEU A 12 10.72 0.96 -7.62
C LEU A 12 12.07 0.63 -6.94
N ARG A 13 12.62 -0.58 -7.14
CA ARG A 13 13.85 -1.08 -6.50
C ARG A 13 13.83 -0.96 -4.98
N VAL A 14 12.67 -1.21 -4.38
CA VAL A 14 12.48 -1.15 -2.93
C VAL A 14 12.69 -2.54 -2.33
N ASP A 15 13.54 -2.63 -1.31
CA ASP A 15 13.65 -3.82 -0.46
C ASP A 15 12.44 -3.88 0.48
N VAL A 16 11.41 -4.62 0.09
CA VAL A 16 10.13 -4.72 0.81
C VAL A 16 10.30 -5.13 2.26
N ASP A 17 11.22 -6.06 2.54
CA ASP A 17 11.34 -6.64 3.88
C ASP A 17 12.13 -5.72 4.82
N ALA A 18 12.95 -4.82 4.28
CA ALA A 18 13.65 -3.80 5.06
C ALA A 18 12.79 -2.56 5.39
N GLN A 19 11.54 -2.48 4.90
CA GLN A 19 10.71 -1.30 5.12
C GLN A 19 10.17 -1.18 6.55
N SER A 20 9.90 0.06 6.96
CA SER A 20 9.25 0.36 8.24
C SER A 20 7.73 0.19 8.13
N TRP A 21 7.24 -1.02 8.40
CA TRP A 21 5.83 -1.38 8.31
C TRP A 21 5.00 -0.95 9.53
N GLN A 22 3.95 -0.18 9.28
CA GLN A 22 2.90 0.14 10.25
C GLN A 22 1.81 -0.93 10.19
N ARG A 23 1.48 -1.54 11.32
CA ARG A 23 0.52 -2.65 11.39
C ARG A 23 -0.84 -2.17 11.90
N SER A 24 -1.93 -2.67 11.32
CA SER A 24 -3.29 -2.37 11.77
C SER A 24 -3.67 -3.09 13.08
N GLY A 25 -2.85 -4.02 13.55
CA GLY A 25 -3.10 -4.80 14.77
C GLY A 25 -2.05 -5.89 15.00
N THR A 26 -2.42 -6.87 15.84
CA THR A 26 -1.58 -8.03 16.16
C THR A 26 -2.07 -9.29 15.44
N GLY A 27 -1.16 -10.24 15.18
CA GLY A 27 -1.50 -11.52 14.53
C GLY A 27 -1.26 -11.56 13.01
N ARG A 28 -1.72 -12.65 12.40
CA ARG A 28 -1.69 -12.88 10.94
C ARG A 28 -2.91 -12.26 10.28
N GLY A 29 -2.82 -11.93 9.00
CA GLY A 29 -3.94 -11.38 8.24
C GLY A 29 -4.18 -9.88 8.48
N VAL A 30 -3.40 -9.24 9.36
CA VAL A 30 -3.47 -7.79 9.57
C VAL A 30 -2.90 -7.04 8.37
N ILE A 31 -3.41 -5.84 8.13
CA ILE A 31 -2.87 -4.96 7.09
C ILE A 31 -1.59 -4.31 7.60
N GLU A 32 -0.57 -4.29 6.75
CA GLU A 32 0.65 -3.54 6.97
C GLU A 32 0.82 -2.48 5.88
N VAL A 33 1.25 -1.28 6.27
CA VAL A 33 1.49 -0.15 5.37
C VAL A 33 2.90 0.41 5.57
N ALA A 34 3.64 0.64 4.48
CA ALA A 34 4.93 1.31 4.50
C ALA A 34 4.93 2.51 3.55
N PHE A 35 5.69 3.55 3.91
CA PHE A 35 5.90 4.72 3.06
C PHE A 35 7.33 4.73 2.56
N VAL A 36 7.50 4.84 1.25
CA VAL A 36 8.81 4.72 0.60
C VAL A 36 9.02 5.85 -0.39
N ASP A 37 10.23 6.41 -0.41
CA ASP A 37 10.63 7.40 -1.40
C ASP A 37 11.40 6.68 -2.52
N ALA A 38 10.88 6.74 -3.74
CA ALA A 38 11.44 6.06 -4.91
C ALA A 38 11.05 6.79 -6.19
N LEU A 39 11.94 6.78 -7.19
CA LEU A 39 11.74 7.51 -8.45
C LEU A 39 11.38 8.98 -8.25
N GLU A 40 12.01 9.66 -7.28
CA GLU A 40 11.77 11.07 -6.93
C GLU A 40 10.35 11.38 -6.39
N GLU A 41 9.56 10.34 -6.10
CA GLU A 41 8.21 10.45 -5.56
C GLU A 41 8.02 9.60 -4.30
N ARG A 42 6.95 9.89 -3.55
CA ARG A 42 6.54 9.09 -2.39
C ARG A 42 5.45 8.10 -2.76
N TRP A 43 5.68 6.85 -2.41
CA TRP A 43 4.79 5.72 -2.62
C TRP A 43 4.30 5.15 -1.30
N VAL A 44 3.14 4.52 -1.34
CA VAL A 44 2.57 3.76 -0.23
C VAL A 44 2.51 2.30 -0.64
N LEU A 45 3.12 1.44 0.16
CA LEU A 45 3.05 -0.01 0.00
C LEU A 45 2.05 -0.54 1.01
N MET A 46 1.20 -1.48 0.59
CA MET A 46 0.24 -2.15 1.45
C MET A 46 0.33 -3.66 1.22
N ARG A 47 0.36 -4.43 2.31
CA ARG A 47 0.38 -5.90 2.25
C ARG A 47 -0.45 -6.53 3.37
N VAL A 48 -0.71 -7.82 3.24
CA VAL A 48 -1.30 -8.63 4.30
C VAL A 48 -0.18 -9.36 5.05
N ALA A 49 -0.13 -9.20 6.37
CA ALA A 49 0.86 -9.86 7.19
C ALA A 49 0.74 -11.39 7.12
N GLY A 50 1.79 -12.04 6.64
CA GLY A 50 1.86 -13.50 6.50
C GLY A 50 1.15 -14.05 5.26
N ASP A 51 0.88 -13.23 4.23
CA ASP A 51 0.51 -13.74 2.91
C ASP A 51 1.63 -14.63 2.37
N PRO A 52 1.37 -15.94 2.11
CA PRO A 52 2.39 -16.85 1.60
C PRO A 52 2.96 -16.44 0.24
N ASP A 53 2.19 -15.68 -0.55
CA ASP A 53 2.62 -15.21 -1.87
C ASP A 53 3.32 -13.83 -1.81
N GLY A 54 3.42 -13.23 -0.61
CA GLY A 54 4.14 -11.98 -0.39
C GLY A 54 3.63 -10.79 -1.23
N ARG A 55 2.33 -10.74 -1.52
CA ARG A 55 1.78 -9.70 -2.41
C ARG A 55 1.87 -8.32 -1.78
N VAL A 56 2.26 -7.34 -2.58
CA VAL A 56 2.33 -5.93 -2.19
C VAL A 56 1.56 -5.09 -3.20
N LEU A 57 0.60 -4.33 -2.70
CA LEU A 57 -0.05 -3.27 -3.44
C LEU A 57 0.81 -2.01 -3.36
N VAL A 58 1.12 -1.43 -4.51
CA VAL A 58 1.75 -0.12 -4.61
C VAL A 58 0.63 0.92 -4.72
N TYR A 59 0.80 2.11 -4.17
CA TYR A 59 -0.08 3.26 -4.36
C TYR A 59 0.76 4.50 -4.56
N SER A 60 0.38 5.34 -5.51
CA SER A 60 0.83 6.74 -5.52
C SER A 60 0.24 7.49 -4.33
N ARG A 61 0.83 8.64 -3.98
CA ARG A 61 0.29 9.52 -2.93
C ARG A 61 -1.17 9.91 -3.18
N PHE A 62 -1.52 10.23 -4.42
CA PHE A 62 -2.88 10.64 -4.79
C PHE A 62 -3.88 9.49 -4.66
N GLU A 63 -3.55 8.30 -5.17
CA GLU A 63 -4.42 7.11 -5.01
C GLU A 63 -4.64 6.77 -3.54
N TRP A 64 -3.59 6.88 -2.71
CA TRP A 64 -3.69 6.64 -1.27
C TRP A 64 -4.61 7.66 -0.58
N GLU A 65 -4.51 8.94 -0.93
CA GLU A 65 -5.40 9.99 -0.41
C GLU A 65 -6.86 9.71 -0.76
N CYS A 66 -7.15 9.34 -2.02
CA CYS A 66 -8.49 8.95 -2.45
C CYS A 66 -9.00 7.70 -1.71
N PHE A 67 -8.15 6.67 -1.56
CA PHE A 67 -8.51 5.45 -0.84
C PHE A 67 -8.88 5.75 0.63
N VAL A 68 -8.06 6.52 1.33
CA VAL A 68 -8.32 6.89 2.73
C VAL A 68 -9.56 7.79 2.86
N ASP A 69 -9.79 8.69 1.92
CA ASP A 69 -11.01 9.52 1.89
C ASP A 69 -12.27 8.66 1.72
N GLY A 70 -12.26 7.67 0.82
CA GLY A 70 -13.35 6.70 0.65
C GLY A 70 -13.62 5.89 1.92
N VAL A 71 -12.56 5.33 2.53
CA VAL A 71 -12.66 4.62 3.82
C VAL A 71 -13.30 5.51 4.90
N ARG A 72 -12.86 6.77 5.02
CA ARG A 72 -13.42 7.72 6.01
C ARG A 72 -14.88 8.09 5.75
N LYS A 73 -15.33 8.00 4.50
CA LYS A 73 -16.72 8.22 4.09
C LYS A 73 -17.60 6.97 4.25
N GLY A 74 -17.05 5.87 4.77
CA GLY A 74 -17.80 4.65 5.03
C GLY A 74 -18.01 3.79 3.79
N GLU A 75 -17.16 3.89 2.76
CA GLU A 75 -17.26 3.08 1.53
C GLU A 75 -17.25 1.56 1.81
N PHE A 76 -16.72 1.14 2.96
CA PHE A 76 -16.64 -0.25 3.39
C PHE A 76 -17.55 -0.60 4.59
N ASP A 77 -18.43 0.30 5.03
CA ASP A 77 -19.25 0.06 6.24
C ASP A 77 -20.28 -1.07 6.03
N ASP A 78 -20.67 -1.35 4.78
CA ASP A 78 -21.56 -2.46 4.42
C ASP A 78 -20.85 -3.84 4.43
N ALA A 79 -19.51 -3.87 4.58
CA ALA A 79 -18.73 -5.10 4.55
C ALA A 79 -18.63 -5.81 5.91
N VAL A 80 -19.32 -5.31 6.93
CA VAL A 80 -19.25 -5.74 8.34
C VAL A 80 -20.38 -6.69 8.72
#